data_AF-A0A8C5PRV7-F1
#
_entry.id   AF-A0A8C5PRV7-F1
#
_cell.length_a   1.000
_cell.length_b   1.000
_cell.length_c   1.000
_cell.angle_alpha   90.00
_cell.angle_beta   90.00
_cell.angle_gamma   90.00
#
_symmetry.space_group_name_H-M   'P 1'
#
loop_
_entity.id
_entity.type
_entity.pdbx_description
1 polymer ?
#
loop_
_entity_poly.entity_id
_entity_poly.type
_entity_poly.pdbx_seq_one_letter_code
_entity_poly.pdbx_strand_id
1 'polypeptide(L)'
;MSSQKGNVLRSRSQKHRNVTAFKNDKYDDSQRTKKINSKLHDGVCQRCKDVLEWRVKYSKFKPLSQPKKCVKCLQKTVKNAYHIICKPCAIQLELCAKCGKKEDIVLPSQSPSAITLVLYDFAVQHRSATANIPAVSIAFWG
;
A
#
# COMPACT_ATOMS: atom_id res chain seq x y z
N MET A 1 16.71 1.97 -42.21
CA MET A 1 15.66 2.45 -41.28
C MET A 1 15.96 3.91 -40.97
N SER A 2 15.05 4.84 -41.30
CA SER A 2 15.27 6.28 -41.08
C SER A 2 15.30 6.59 -39.58
N SER A 3 16.41 7.17 -39.12
CA SER A 3 16.64 7.66 -37.76
C SER A 3 16.45 9.18 -37.63
N GLN A 4 15.87 9.82 -38.66
CA GLN A 4 15.67 11.26 -38.65
C GLN A 4 14.57 11.62 -37.63
N LYS A 5 14.95 12.35 -36.57
CA LYS A 5 14.05 13.02 -35.63
C LYS A 5 13.28 14.13 -36.37
N GLY A 6 12.34 13.73 -37.21
CA GLY A 6 11.53 14.62 -38.03
C GLY A 6 10.33 15.18 -37.28
N ASN A 7 10.24 16.51 -37.29
CA ASN A 7 9.04 17.33 -37.10
C ASN A 7 8.64 17.70 -35.65
N VAL A 8 9.52 18.42 -34.96
CA VAL A 8 9.24 19.06 -33.66
C VAL A 8 8.20 20.19 -33.77
N LEU A 9 7.90 20.67 -34.98
CA LEU A 9 6.91 21.71 -35.29
C LEU A 9 5.62 21.12 -35.89
N ARG A 10 5.05 20.08 -35.27
CA ARG A 10 3.74 19.56 -35.69
C ARG A 10 2.63 20.50 -35.22
N SER A 11 2.15 21.37 -36.11
CA SER A 11 1.02 22.28 -35.84
C SER A 11 -0.35 21.56 -35.78
N ARG A 12 -0.55 20.52 -36.60
CA ARG A 12 -1.83 19.77 -36.66
C ARG A 12 -2.00 18.78 -35.51
N SER A 13 -3.22 18.73 -34.96
CA SER A 13 -3.60 17.72 -33.96
C SER A 13 -3.56 16.29 -34.52
N GLN A 14 -3.65 15.30 -33.64
CA GLN A 14 -3.72 13.89 -34.03
C GLN A 14 -5.04 13.64 -34.77
N LYS A 15 -4.97 13.23 -36.06
CA LYS A 15 -6.13 13.00 -36.92
C LYS A 15 -7.13 11.99 -36.33
N HIS A 16 -6.60 10.93 -35.70
CA HIS A 16 -7.39 9.90 -35.05
C HIS A 16 -7.23 10.04 -33.54
N ARG A 17 -8.08 10.87 -32.93
CA ARG A 17 -8.14 11.06 -31.48
C ARG A 17 -9.31 10.24 -30.91
N ASN A 18 -9.13 9.67 -29.72
CA ASN A 18 -10.22 8.98 -29.04
C ASN A 18 -11.32 10.00 -28.67
N VAL A 19 -12.57 9.70 -29.04
CA VAL A 19 -13.73 10.54 -28.70
C VAL A 19 -14.01 10.50 -27.20
N THR A 20 -13.82 9.34 -26.57
CA THR A 20 -14.01 9.14 -25.13
C THR A 20 -12.75 8.58 -24.48
N ALA A 21 -12.55 8.92 -23.21
CA ALA A 21 -11.45 8.34 -22.43
C ALA A 21 -11.68 6.83 -22.24
N PHE A 22 -10.57 6.07 -22.22
CA PHE A 22 -10.63 4.65 -21.90
C PHE A 22 -11.20 4.44 -20.49
N LYS A 23 -12.16 3.52 -20.38
CA LYS A 23 -12.77 3.09 -19.12
C LYS A 23 -12.58 1.58 -19.01
N ASN A 24 -11.99 1.14 -17.89
CA ASN A 24 -11.74 -0.28 -17.62
C ASN A 24 -13.05 -1.08 -17.60
N ASP A 25 -14.09 -0.49 -17.01
CA ASP A 25 -15.35 -1.20 -16.71
C ASP A 25 -16.34 -1.22 -17.87
N LYS A 26 -15.95 -0.66 -19.03
CA LYS A 26 -16.86 -0.55 -20.17
C LYS A 26 -17.23 -1.91 -20.78
N TYR A 27 -16.29 -2.86 -20.74
CA TYR A 27 -16.42 -4.17 -21.39
C TYR A 27 -16.11 -5.35 -20.48
N ASP A 28 -15.37 -5.14 -19.39
CA ASP A 28 -15.04 -6.17 -18.41
C ASP A 28 -15.59 -5.76 -17.03
N ASP A 29 -16.77 -6.29 -16.69
CA ASP A 29 -17.40 -6.08 -15.38
C ASP A 29 -17.15 -7.24 -14.40
N SER A 30 -16.08 -8.02 -14.63
CA SER A 30 -15.76 -9.14 -13.76
C SER A 30 -15.51 -8.69 -12.32
N GLN A 31 -15.86 -9.55 -11.35
CA GLN A 31 -15.58 -9.29 -9.93
C GLN A 31 -14.08 -9.03 -9.68
N ARG A 32 -13.22 -9.61 -10.52
CA ARG A 32 -11.77 -9.39 -10.48
C ARG A 32 -11.43 -7.94 -10.80
N THR A 33 -12.01 -7.38 -11.85
CA THR A 33 -11.76 -6.00 -12.29
C THR A 33 -12.29 -4.99 -11.27
N LYS A 34 -13.46 -5.24 -10.68
CA LYS A 34 -13.99 -4.46 -9.53
C LYS A 34 -13.01 -4.45 -8.35
N LYS A 35 -12.47 -5.62 -7.97
CA LYS A 35 -11.46 -5.75 -6.89
C LYS A 35 -10.15 -5.02 -7.20
N ILE A 36 -9.77 -4.92 -8.48
CA ILE A 36 -8.57 -4.21 -8.90
C ILE A 36 -8.79 -2.69 -8.85
N ASN A 37 -9.98 -2.21 -9.25
CA ASN A 37 -10.30 -0.78 -9.22
C ASN A 37 -10.49 -0.24 -7.81
N SER A 38 -11.04 -1.03 -6.88
CA SER A 38 -11.21 -0.63 -5.47
C SER A 38 -9.91 -0.71 -4.66
N LYS A 39 -8.80 -1.14 -5.27
CA LYS A 39 -7.55 -1.38 -4.56
C LYS A 39 -6.86 -0.06 -4.20
N LEU A 40 -6.75 0.20 -2.90
CA LEU A 40 -5.97 1.32 -2.38
C LEU A 40 -4.46 1.04 -2.44
N HIS A 41 -3.70 2.01 -2.94
CA HIS A 41 -2.24 1.93 -3.09
C HIS A 41 -1.53 2.79 -2.03
N ASP A 42 -1.48 2.28 -0.80
CA ASP A 42 -0.83 2.95 0.34
C ASP A 42 0.66 2.61 0.47
N GLY A 43 1.41 3.47 1.18
CA GLY A 43 2.81 3.21 1.52
C GLY A 43 3.76 3.31 0.32
N VAL A 44 3.35 4.04 -0.71
CA VAL A 44 4.14 4.34 -1.90
C VAL A 44 4.26 5.85 -2.09
N CYS A 45 5.35 6.30 -2.72
CA CYS A 45 5.50 7.70 -3.11
C CYS A 45 4.49 8.08 -4.20
N GLN A 46 4.19 9.36 -4.34
CA GLN A 46 3.21 9.87 -5.30
C GLN A 46 3.48 9.37 -6.73
N ARG A 47 4.73 9.44 -7.18
CA ARG A 47 5.12 8.94 -8.51
C ARG A 47 4.81 7.45 -8.70
N CYS A 48 5.04 6.63 -7.67
CA CYS A 48 4.73 5.21 -7.74
C CYS A 48 3.23 4.95 -7.70
N LYS A 49 2.47 5.77 -6.96
CA LYS A 49 1.00 5.73 -6.92
C LYS A 49 0.42 5.98 -8.32
N ASP A 50 0.85 7.04 -9.00
CA ASP A 50 0.38 7.36 -10.36
C ASP A 50 0.65 6.22 -11.35
N VAL A 51 1.82 5.57 -11.24
CA VAL A 51 2.16 4.42 -12.10
C VAL A 51 1.24 3.22 -11.84
N LEU A 52 0.85 2.98 -10.59
CA LEU A 52 -0.06 1.89 -10.25
C LEU A 52 -1.49 2.22 -10.66
N GLU A 53 -1.98 3.42 -10.38
CA GLU A 53 -3.29 3.90 -10.81
C GLU A 53 -3.43 3.89 -12.34
N TRP A 54 -2.38 4.27 -13.06
CA TRP A 54 -2.36 4.14 -14.52
C TRP A 54 -2.50 2.69 -14.97
N ARG A 55 -1.81 1.74 -14.30
CA ARG A 55 -1.95 0.31 -14.62
C ARG A 55 -3.36 -0.20 -14.34
N VAL A 56 -4.00 0.25 -13.26
CA VAL A 56 -5.40 -0.06 -12.93
C VAL A 56 -6.32 0.51 -14.01
N LYS A 57 -6.19 1.81 -14.32
CA LYS A 57 -7.01 2.54 -15.30
C LYS A 57 -7.01 1.89 -16.69
N TYR A 58 -5.87 1.35 -17.12
CA TYR A 58 -5.69 0.74 -18.44
C TYR A 58 -5.74 -0.79 -18.44
N SER A 59 -6.25 -1.42 -17.38
CA SER A 59 -6.40 -2.89 -17.29
C SER A 59 -5.06 -3.66 -17.39
N LYS A 60 -3.93 -3.00 -17.10
CA LYS A 60 -2.57 -3.58 -17.16
C LYS A 60 -2.06 -4.07 -15.79
N PHE A 61 -2.90 -3.98 -14.76
CA PHE A 61 -2.55 -4.38 -13.41
C PHE A 61 -2.58 -5.90 -13.23
N LYS A 62 -1.44 -6.48 -12.80
CA LYS A 62 -1.33 -7.91 -12.54
C LYS A 62 -1.26 -8.17 -11.03
N PRO A 63 -2.29 -8.76 -10.41
CA PRO A 63 -2.21 -9.17 -9.01
C PRO A 63 -1.22 -10.34 -8.85
N LEU A 64 -0.70 -10.51 -7.64
CA LEU A 64 0.15 -11.65 -7.28
C LEU A 64 -0.74 -12.86 -6.97
N SER A 65 -0.35 -14.04 -7.45
CA SER A 65 -0.93 -15.32 -7.01
C SER A 65 -0.29 -15.81 -5.71
N GLN A 66 1.01 -15.57 -5.54
CA GLN A 66 1.80 -15.96 -4.37
C GLN A 66 2.58 -14.76 -3.82
N PRO A 67 2.84 -14.72 -2.51
CA PRO A 67 3.59 -13.63 -1.91
C PRO A 67 5.06 -13.64 -2.37
N LYS A 68 5.60 -12.44 -2.62
CA LYS A 68 6.99 -12.25 -3.07
C LYS A 68 7.94 -12.09 -1.87
N LYS A 69 9.23 -12.41 -2.08
CA LYS A 69 10.30 -12.11 -1.12
C LYS A 69 10.50 -10.60 -0.98
N CYS A 70 10.61 -10.13 0.26
CA CYS A 70 10.95 -8.76 0.60
C CYS A 70 12.45 -8.51 0.46
N VAL A 71 12.85 -7.34 -0.04
CA VAL A 71 14.28 -6.97 -0.15
C VAL A 71 14.94 -6.72 1.21
N LYS A 72 14.18 -6.31 2.24
CA LYS A 72 14.72 -5.95 3.56
C LYS A 72 14.77 -7.12 4.53
N CYS A 73 13.64 -7.79 4.78
CA CYS A 73 13.60 -8.93 5.70
C CYS A 73 13.87 -10.28 5.02
N LEU A 74 14.01 -10.34 3.69
CA LEU A 74 14.26 -11.55 2.89
C LEU A 74 13.19 -12.65 2.98
N GLN A 75 12.14 -12.45 3.78
CA GLN A 75 11.00 -13.35 3.93
C GLN A 75 9.96 -13.13 2.82
N LYS A 76 9.15 -14.17 2.52
CA LYS A 76 8.04 -14.12 1.55
C LYS A 76 6.79 -13.41 2.11
N THR A 77 6.93 -12.15 2.50
CA THR A 77 5.87 -11.38 3.20
C THR A 77 5.19 -10.33 2.31
N VAL A 78 5.65 -10.14 1.08
CA VAL A 78 5.10 -9.11 0.18
C VAL A 78 3.81 -9.62 -0.48
N LYS A 79 2.67 -9.17 0.05
CA LYS A 79 1.32 -9.50 -0.44
C LYS A 79 0.83 -8.56 -1.56
N ASN A 80 1.32 -7.32 -1.58
CA ASN A 80 0.89 -6.33 -2.57
C ASN A 80 1.67 -6.47 -3.87
N ALA A 81 0.94 -6.48 -5.01
CA ALA A 81 1.56 -6.52 -6.33
C ALA A 81 2.46 -5.30 -6.58
N TYR A 82 3.55 -5.50 -7.32
CA TYR A 82 4.57 -4.50 -7.65
C TYR A 82 5.35 -3.90 -6.47
N HIS A 83 5.14 -4.38 -5.25
CA HIS A 83 5.95 -3.98 -4.10
C HIS A 83 7.23 -4.81 -4.05
N ILE A 84 8.32 -4.20 -3.60
CA ILE A 84 9.63 -4.84 -3.37
C ILE A 84 9.92 -5.01 -1.87
N ILE A 85 9.29 -4.18 -1.04
CA ILE A 85 9.46 -4.14 0.40
C ILE A 85 8.12 -4.47 1.06
N CYS A 86 8.20 -5.18 2.19
CA CYS A 86 7.05 -5.57 2.99
C CYS A 86 6.46 -4.35 3.70
N LYS A 87 5.15 -4.33 3.99
CA LYS A 87 4.51 -3.22 4.74
C LYS A 87 5.23 -2.87 6.06
N PRO A 88 5.54 -3.82 6.96
CA PRO A 88 6.21 -3.46 8.21
C PRO A 88 7.62 -2.90 7.98
N CYS A 89 8.36 -3.46 7.03
CA CYS A 89 9.67 -2.98 6.62
C CYS A 89 9.63 -1.54 6.07
N ALA A 90 8.56 -1.20 5.33
CA ALA A 90 8.38 0.12 4.74
C ALA A 90 8.05 1.17 5.80
N ILE A 91 7.26 0.81 6.81
CA ILE A 91 6.91 1.68 7.94
C ILE A 91 8.13 1.94 8.82
N GLN A 92 8.85 0.88 9.22
CA GLN A 92 10.03 1.00 10.11
C GLN A 92 11.17 1.82 9.50
N LEU A 93 11.36 1.75 8.18
CA LEU A 93 12.45 2.42 7.48
C LEU A 93 12.00 3.70 6.75
N GLU A 94 10.71 4.01 6.79
CA GLU A 94 10.09 5.12 6.06
C GLU A 94 10.49 5.14 4.57
N LEU A 95 10.38 3.98 3.92
CA LEU A 95 10.71 3.80 2.51
C LEU A 95 9.47 3.50 1.69
N CYS A 96 9.41 4.03 0.47
CA CYS A 96 8.39 3.64 -0.49
C CYS A 96 8.46 2.12 -0.77
N ALA A 97 7.34 1.42 -0.58
CA ALA A 97 7.31 -0.03 -0.68
C ALA A 97 7.56 -0.57 -2.11
N LYS A 98 7.47 0.29 -3.14
CA LYS A 98 7.69 -0.05 -4.55
C LYS A 98 9.09 0.32 -5.08
N CYS A 99 9.64 1.48 -4.75
CA CYS A 99 10.94 1.91 -5.27
C CYS A 99 12.07 1.86 -4.23
N GLY A 100 11.75 1.76 -2.94
CA GLY A 100 12.75 1.70 -1.86
C GLY A 100 13.49 3.01 -1.61
N LYS A 101 13.00 4.13 -2.18
CA LYS A 101 13.54 5.46 -1.94
C LYS A 101 12.87 6.12 -0.73
N LYS A 102 13.63 7.00 -0.06
CA LYS A 102 13.13 7.96 0.93
C LYS A 102 12.56 9.16 0.18
N GLU A 103 11.29 9.11 -0.15
CA GLU A 103 10.52 10.21 -0.75
C GLU A 103 9.23 10.31 0.07
N ASP A 104 8.54 11.46 0.03
CA ASP A 104 7.28 11.66 0.74
C ASP A 104 6.29 10.54 0.39
N ILE A 105 6.07 9.67 1.38
CA ILE A 105 5.16 8.54 1.26
C ILE A 105 3.77 9.12 1.43
N VAL A 106 2.89 8.84 0.46
CA VAL A 106 1.47 9.20 0.59
C VAL A 106 0.88 8.24 1.62
N LEU A 107 0.93 8.64 2.89
CA LEU A 107 0.14 8.02 3.93
C LEU A 107 -1.26 8.64 3.86
N PRO A 108 -2.34 7.84 3.86
CA PRO A 108 -3.65 8.38 4.19
C PRO A 108 -3.52 9.00 5.58
N SER A 109 -3.80 10.30 5.68
CA SER A 109 -3.76 11.06 6.93
C SER A 109 -4.45 10.26 8.04
N GLN A 110 -3.69 9.65 8.94
CA GLN A 110 -4.22 9.17 10.19
C GLN A 110 -4.59 10.44 10.94
N SER A 111 -5.89 10.77 11.00
CA SER A 111 -6.34 11.80 11.92
C SER A 111 -5.90 11.37 13.32
N PRO A 112 -5.35 12.27 14.14
CA PRO A 112 -4.82 11.94 15.48
C PRO A 112 -5.86 11.27 16.40
N SER A 113 -7.15 11.37 16.07
CA SER A 113 -8.27 10.72 16.76
C SER A 113 -8.24 9.19 16.76
N ALA A 114 -7.69 8.55 15.74
CA ALA A 114 -7.68 7.08 15.67
C ALA A 114 -6.61 6.48 16.60
N ILE A 115 -5.45 7.14 16.72
CA ILE A 115 -4.34 6.68 17.58
C ILE A 115 -4.73 6.82 19.06
N THR A 116 -5.41 7.91 19.44
CA THR A 116 -5.89 8.11 20.80
C THR A 116 -6.92 7.07 21.22
N LEU A 117 -7.82 6.64 20.32
CA LEU A 117 -8.81 5.60 20.63
C LEU A 117 -8.16 4.23 20.82
N VAL A 118 -7.20 3.86 19.96
CA VAL A 118 -6.50 2.56 20.08
C VAL A 118 -5.65 2.50 21.35
N LEU A 119 -4.99 3.60 21.73
CA LEU A 119 -4.25 3.67 22.99
C LEU A 119 -5.17 3.67 24.21
N TYR A 120 -6.34 4.32 24.11
CA TYR A 120 -7.33 4.32 25.18
C TYR A 120 -7.92 2.91 25.39
N ASP A 121 -8.31 2.21 24.33
CA ASP A 121 -8.83 0.84 24.40
C ASP A 121 -7.78 -0.14 24.97
N PHE A 122 -6.52 -0.02 24.56
CA PHE A 122 -5.42 -0.83 25.10
C PHE A 122 -5.18 -0.54 26.59
N ALA A 123 -5.23 0.72 27.01
CA ALA A 123 -5.11 1.11 28.41
C ALA A 123 -6.28 0.61 29.28
N VAL A 124 -7.49 0.54 28.72
CA VAL A 124 -8.69 0.03 29.40
C VAL A 124 -8.61 -1.50 29.59
N GLN A 125 -8.15 -2.25 28.60
CA GLN A 125 -8.08 -3.73 28.69
C GLN A 125 -6.99 -4.26 29.62
N HIS A 126 -5.92 -3.49 29.89
CA HIS A 126 -4.81 -3.93 30.76
C HIS A 126 -4.94 -3.49 32.22
N ARG A 127 -6.02 -2.78 32.62
CA ARG A 127 -6.22 -2.33 34.01
C ARG A 127 -6.87 -3.38 34.93
N SER A 128 -7.22 -4.57 34.41
CA SER A 128 -7.96 -5.60 35.16
C SER A 128 -7.10 -6.72 35.77
N ALA A 129 -5.76 -6.64 35.72
CA ALA A 129 -4.87 -7.76 36.08
C ALA A 129 -4.00 -7.54 37.33
N THR A 130 -4.48 -6.78 38.33
CA THR A 130 -3.85 -6.74 39.66
C THR A 130 -4.87 -6.89 40.78
N ALA A 131 -5.46 -8.07 40.91
CA ALA A 131 -6.10 -8.51 42.15
C ALA A 131 -6.26 -10.05 42.13
N ASN A 132 -5.16 -10.76 42.38
CA ASN A 132 -5.14 -12.01 43.15
C ASN A 132 -3.71 -12.57 43.13
N ILE A 133 -2.88 -12.04 44.01
CA ILE A 133 -1.68 -12.74 44.49
C ILE A 133 -2.18 -13.69 45.58
N PRO A 134 -2.07 -15.01 45.44
CA PRO A 134 -2.36 -15.92 46.55
C PRO A 134 -1.30 -15.69 47.64
N ALA A 135 -1.75 -15.32 48.83
CA ALA A 135 -0.90 -15.21 50.02
C ALA A 135 -0.45 -16.62 50.42
N VAL A 136 0.71 -17.04 49.90
CA VAL A 136 1.44 -18.21 50.39
C VAL A 136 2.50 -17.71 51.38
N SER A 137 2.21 -17.97 52.66
CA SER A 137 3.10 -18.26 53.79
C SER A 137 4.22 -17.28 54.17
N ILE A 138 4.32 -16.96 55.48
CA ILE A 138 5.51 -17.09 56.37
C ILE A 138 5.20 -16.51 57.77
N ALA A 139 5.47 -17.32 58.82
CA ALA A 139 5.80 -17.03 60.24
C ALA A 139 5.11 -18.09 61.12
N PHE A 140 5.72 -19.20 61.55
CA PHE A 140 6.96 -19.42 62.35
C PHE A 140 6.95 -18.73 63.73
N TRP A 141 6.81 -19.57 64.77
CA TRP A 141 7.15 -19.44 66.20
C TRP A 141 6.22 -18.67 67.15
N GLY A 142 5.72 -19.40 68.15
CA GLY A 142 4.96 -18.92 69.31
C GLY A 142 4.05 -20.00 69.87
#